data_AF-A0A3D0S3A8-F1
#
_entry.id   AF-A0A3D0S3A8-F1
#
_cell.length_a   1.000
_cell.length_b   1.000
_cell.length_c   1.000
_cell.angle_alpha   90.00
_cell.angle_beta   90.00
_cell.angle_gamma   90.00
#
_symmetry.space_group_name_H-M   'P 1'
#
loop_
_entity.id
_entity.type
_entity.pdbx_description
1 polymer ?
#
loop_
_entity_poly.entity_id
_entity_poly.type
_entity_poly.pdbx_seq_one_letter_code
_entity_poly.pdbx_strand_id
1 'polypeptide(L)' 'PAAELTEDQAAGLAADSHTRRTTLNELLFPGPTREFLEARETYGDISVLPTVDYLYGLRYGEEHEV' A
#
# COMPACT_ATOMS: atom_id res chain seq x y z
N PRO A 1 -18.64 -17.20 5.38
CA PRO A 1 -18.13 -17.32 6.76
C PRO A 1 -17.68 -15.96 7.30
N ALA A 2 -18.24 -15.50 8.42
CA ALA A 2 -17.67 -14.36 9.14
C ALA A 2 -16.36 -14.84 9.75
N ALA A 3 -15.23 -14.28 9.30
CA ALA A 3 -13.94 -14.57 9.92
C ALA A 3 -14.01 -14.07 11.37
N GLU A 4 -13.68 -14.94 12.32
CA GLU A 4 -13.48 -14.51 13.71
C GLU A 4 -12.25 -13.60 13.73
N LEU A 5 -12.43 -12.39 14.26
CA LEU A 5 -11.35 -11.42 14.40
C LEU A 5 -10.49 -11.80 15.60
N THR A 6 -9.18 -11.72 15.44
CA THR A 6 -8.26 -11.77 16.59
C THR A 6 -8.41 -10.50 17.44
N GLU A 7 -7.93 -10.56 18.68
CA GLU A 7 -7.94 -9.40 19.58
C GLU A 7 -7.15 -8.22 18.99
N ASP A 8 -6.00 -8.49 18.35
CA ASP A 8 -5.19 -7.47 17.67
C ASP A 8 -5.91 -6.85 16.47
N GLN A 9 -6.64 -7.65 15.69
CA GLN A 9 -7.44 -7.15 14.56
C GLN A 9 -8.59 -6.27 15.06
N ALA A 10 -9.28 -6.69 16.12
CA ALA A 10 -10.34 -5.89 16.73
C ALA A 10 -9.81 -4.57 17.29
N ALA A 11 -8.65 -4.60 17.95
CA ALA A 11 -7.96 -3.40 18.44
C ALA A 11 -7.55 -2.47 17.29
N GLY A 12 -7.00 -3.01 16.20
CA GLY A 12 -6.63 -2.25 15.01
C GLY A 12 -7.82 -1.55 14.35
N LEU A 13 -9.00 -2.17 14.33
CA LEU A 13 -10.23 -1.54 13.83
C LEU A 13 -10.73 -0.40 14.73
N ALA A 14 -10.48 -0.46 16.04
CA ALA A 14 -10.85 0.58 17.00
C ALA A 14 -9.85 1.75 17.08
N ALA A 15 -8.68 1.62 16.43
CA ALA A 15 -7.61 2.60 16.49
C ALA A 15 -7.87 3.85 15.61
N ASP A 16 -6.81 4.63 15.39
CA ASP A 16 -6.83 5.80 14.52
C ASP A 16 -7.10 5.42 13.05
N SER A 17 -7.43 6.42 12.24
CA SER A 17 -7.84 6.20 10.85
C SER A 17 -6.78 5.53 9.97
N HIS A 18 -5.49 5.76 10.22
CA HIS A 18 -4.43 5.13 9.45
C HIS A 18 -4.34 3.64 9.80
N THR A 19 -4.23 3.34 11.09
CA THR A 19 -4.15 1.96 11.60
C THR A 19 -5.36 1.14 11.20
N ARG A 20 -6.57 1.67 11.39
CA ARG A 20 -7.82 1.01 10.98
C ARG A 20 -7.85 0.69 9.48
N ARG A 21 -7.38 1.61 8.62
CA ARG A 21 -7.34 1.38 7.16
C ARG A 21 -6.37 0.26 6.80
N THR A 22 -5.20 0.22 7.44
CA THR A 22 -4.23 -0.87 7.25
C THR A 22 -4.82 -2.21 7.67
N THR A 23 -5.41 -2.29 8.87
CA THR A 23 -6.06 -3.52 9.35
C THR A 23 -7.19 -3.97 8.42
N LEU A 24 -8.00 -3.04 7.90
CA LEU A 24 -9.05 -3.36 6.92
C LEU A 24 -8.48 -3.88 5.60
N ASN A 25 -7.39 -3.29 5.10
CA ASN A 25 -6.74 -3.76 3.88
C ASN A 25 -6.24 -5.20 4.04
N GLU A 26 -5.59 -5.53 5.16
CA GLU A 26 -5.13 -6.88 5.46
C GLU A 26 -6.28 -7.90 5.55
N LEU A 27 -7.37 -7.52 6.23
CA LEU A 27 -8.53 -8.39 6.43
C LEU A 27 -9.35 -8.62 5.16
N LEU A 28 -9.58 -7.56 4.37
CA LEU A 28 -10.47 -7.61 3.21
C LEU A 28 -9.72 -8.00 1.93
N PHE A 29 -8.42 -7.68 1.83
CA PHE A 29 -7.62 -7.84 0.63
C PHE A 29 -6.22 -8.38 0.95
N PRO A 30 -6.10 -9.60 1.52
CA PRO A 30 -4.81 -10.13 1.98
C PRO A 30 -3.78 -10.32 0.85
N GLY A 31 -4.22 -10.72 -0.35
CA GLY A 31 -3.36 -10.84 -1.53
C GLY A 31 -2.84 -9.48 -2.01
N PRO A 32 -3.73 -8.55 -2.39
CA PRO A 32 -3.32 -7.21 -2.82
C PRO A 32 -2.50 -6.45 -1.78
N THR A 33 -2.82 -6.60 -0.49
CA THR A 33 -2.05 -5.95 0.59
C THR A 33 -0.62 -6.48 0.64
N ARG A 34 -0.41 -7.79 0.51
CA ARG A 34 0.94 -8.37 0.46
C ARG A 34 1.73 -7.85 -0.75
N GLU A 35 1.13 -7.85 -1.93
CA GLU A 35 1.77 -7.35 -3.16
C GLU A 35 2.12 -5.86 -3.05
N PHE A 36 1.24 -5.06 -2.44
CA PHE A 36 1.50 -3.64 -2.16
C PHE A 36 2.70 -3.44 -1.22
N LEU A 37 2.78 -4.21 -0.13
CA LEU A 37 3.88 -4.13 0.82
C LEU A 37 5.22 -4.55 0.20
N GLU A 38 5.23 -5.63 -0.59
CA GLU A 38 6.41 -6.11 -1.31
C GLU A 38 6.91 -5.08 -2.33
N ALA A 39 6.00 -4.46 -3.09
CA ALA A 39 6.35 -3.39 -4.02
C ALA A 39 6.96 -2.18 -3.30
N ARG A 40 6.41 -1.80 -2.14
CA ARG A 40 6.92 -0.68 -1.33
C ARG A 40 8.28 -0.99 -0.70
N GLU A 41 8.52 -2.23 -0.28
CA GLU A 41 9.83 -2.68 0.21
C GLU A 41 10.88 -2.68 -0.91
N THR A 42 10.51 -3.15 -2.11
CA THR A 42 11.44 -3.31 -3.23
C THR A 42 11.76 -1.97 -3.91
N TYR A 43 10.77 -1.11 -4.10
CA TYR A 43 10.86 0.09 -4.94
C TYR A 43 10.63 1.40 -4.19
N GLY A 44 10.27 1.35 -2.90
CA GLY A 44 9.88 2.54 -2.15
C GLY A 44 8.50 3.08 -2.53
N ASP A 45 8.26 4.36 -2.25
CA ASP A 45 6.99 5.01 -2.56
C ASP A 45 6.93 5.51 -4.00
N ILE A 46 6.49 4.64 -4.91
CA ILE A 46 6.35 4.98 -6.34
C ILE A 46 5.08 5.80 -6.64
N SER A 47 4.25 6.11 -5.64
CA SER A 47 3.01 6.89 -5.85
C SER A 47 3.27 8.37 -6.10
N VAL A 48 4.47 8.86 -5.76
CA VAL A 48 4.89 10.24 -6.01
C VAL A 48 5.38 10.45 -7.44
N LEU A 49 5.66 9.38 -8.18
CA LEU A 49 6.15 9.48 -9.55
C LEU A 49 5.08 10.06 -10.49
N PRO A 50 5.45 10.93 -11.43
CA PRO A 50 4.58 11.30 -12.53
C PRO A 50 4.06 10.05 -13.26
N THR A 51 2.77 10.04 -13.64
CA THR A 51 2.14 8.86 -14.25
C THR A 51 2.87 8.38 -15.52
N VAL A 52 3.45 9.30 -16.29
CA VAL A 52 4.23 8.97 -17.49
C VAL A 52 5.48 8.16 -17.12
N ASP A 53 6.19 8.58 -16.08
CA ASP A 53 7.44 7.96 -15.65
C ASP A 53 7.18 6.62 -14.96
N TYR A 54 6.09 6.52 -14.22
CA TYR A 54 5.63 5.25 -13.65
C TYR A 54 5.34 4.19 -14.72
N LEU A 55 4.73 4.58 -15.85
CA LEU A 55 4.33 3.64 -16.90
C LEU A 55 5.44 3.34 -17.92
N TYR A 56 6.32 4.31 -18.19
CA TYR A 56 7.29 4.24 -19.30
C TYR A 56 8.75 4.43 -18.89
N GLY A 57 9.02 4.69 -17.61
CA GLY A 57 10.36 4.99 -17.11
C GLY A 57 10.86 6.37 -17.52
N LEU A 58 12.09 6.68 -17.10
CA LEU A 58 12.73 7.96 -17.36
C LEU A 58 13.30 8.03 -18.78
N ARG A 59 13.14 9.18 -19.43
CA ARG A 59 13.74 9.45 -20.73
C ARG A 59 15.12 10.08 -20.54
N TYR A 60 16.10 9.60 -21.31
CA TYR A 60 17.44 10.16 -21.27
C TYR A 60 17.44 11.63 -21.73
N GLY A 61 17.89 12.54 -20.87
CA GLY A 61 18.03 13.97 -21.16
C GLY A 61 16.87 14.87 -20.68
N GLU A 62 15.83 14.30 -20.06
CA GLU A 62 14.76 15.06 -19.41
C GLU A 62 14.94 15.02 -17.88
N GLU A 63 14.84 16.19 -17.22
CA GLU A 63 14.80 16.27 -15.75
C GLU A 63 13.35 16.10 -15.29
N HIS A 64 13.14 15.20 -14.32
CA HIS A 64 11.83 14.89 -13.74
C HIS A 64 11.83 15.22 -12.25
N GLU A 65 10.96 16.13 -11.82
CA GLU A 65 10.74 16.45 -10.42
C GLU A 65 9.85 15.36 -9.79
N VAL A 66 10.26 14.82 -8.64
CA VAL A 66 9.54 13.78 -7.87
C VAL A 66 8.91 14.35 -6.61
#